data_AF-A0A2K5EQD0-F1
#
_entry.id   AF-A0A2K5EQD0-F1
#
_cell.length_a   1.000
_cell.length_b   1.000
_cell.length_c   1.000
_cell.angle_alpha   90.00
_cell.angle_beta   90.00
_cell.angle_gamma   90.00
#
_symmetry.space_group_name_H-M   'P 1'
#
loop_
_entity.id
_entity.type
_entity.pdbx_description
1 polymer ?
#
loop_
_entity_poly.entity_id
_entity_poly.type
_entity_poly.pdbx_seq_one_letter_code
_entity_poly.pdbx_strand_id
1 'polypeptide(L)'
;MDLTTHSVKVHFEESSQLEDPSQKVRAKETRKRALSKLKLKLNKDIVISVSIYNLVQKALKPPPIKLYRETNEPVKTKTRTFNTSTGGLLLPSDTKRSQIYGSLMLMGFKPLVMWKKHHYLRPSLFVYPEESLVIGSSTLFCALLIKCLEKEVAALCRYTSQRNIPPYFVALVPQDEELDDQKIQVTPPGFQLVFLPFQVDKMKAIVEKLSFTYRSDSFENPMLQQHFRNLEALALDLMEPEQAVDLTLPKVEAMNKRLGSLVDEFKELVYPPDYNPEGKVTK
;
A
#
# COMPACT_ATOMS: atom_id res chain seq x y z
N MET A 1 7.27 -22.92 -13.01
CA MET A 1 6.17 -21.96 -12.88
C MET A 1 5.97 -21.30 -14.23
N ASP A 2 4.99 -21.79 -15.00
CA ASP A 2 4.65 -21.22 -16.31
C ASP A 2 3.71 -20.04 -16.09
N LEU A 3 4.23 -18.81 -16.21
CA LEU A 3 3.45 -17.57 -16.18
C LEU A 3 2.81 -17.25 -17.56
N THR A 4 2.92 -18.16 -18.53
CA THR A 4 2.57 -17.97 -19.95
C THR A 4 1.23 -18.57 -20.35
N THR A 5 0.57 -19.35 -19.49
CA THR A 5 -0.71 -19.98 -19.80
C THR A 5 -1.86 -19.23 -19.13
N HIS A 6 -2.91 -19.00 -19.92
CA HIS A 6 -4.19 -18.42 -19.54
C HIS A 6 -4.54 -18.65 -18.08
N SER A 7 -4.85 -17.55 -17.37
CA SER A 7 -5.66 -17.51 -16.14
C SER A 7 -6.03 -18.91 -15.66
N VAL A 8 -5.12 -19.56 -14.94
CA VAL A 8 -5.45 -20.80 -14.24
C VAL A 8 -6.65 -20.43 -13.42
N LYS A 9 -7.82 -20.96 -13.78
CA LYS A 9 -9.02 -20.81 -12.97
C LYS A 9 -8.69 -21.56 -11.70
N VAL A 10 -8.11 -20.86 -10.74
CA VAL A 10 -7.89 -21.39 -9.41
C VAL A 10 -9.28 -21.72 -8.89
N HIS A 11 -9.57 -23.02 -8.87
CA HIS A 11 -10.80 -23.53 -8.31
C HIS A 11 -10.64 -23.47 -6.79
N PHE A 12 -11.40 -22.58 -6.18
CA PHE A 12 -11.47 -22.47 -4.73
C PHE A 12 -12.10 -23.74 -4.17
N GLU A 13 -11.61 -24.16 -3.01
CA GLU A 13 -12.25 -25.23 -2.24
C GLU A 13 -13.63 -24.80 -1.72
N GLU A 14 -14.42 -25.77 -1.25
CA GLU A 14 -15.72 -25.50 -0.63
C GLU A 14 -15.55 -24.60 0.62
N SER A 15 -16.55 -23.76 0.91
CA SER A 15 -16.46 -22.78 2.00
C SER A 15 -17.16 -23.32 3.24
N SER A 16 -16.50 -23.31 4.39
CA SER A 16 -17.04 -23.87 5.64
C SER A 16 -17.38 -22.79 6.68
N GLN A 17 -16.73 -21.63 6.60
CA GLN A 17 -16.93 -20.48 7.49
C GLN A 17 -17.32 -19.23 6.69
N LEU A 18 -17.96 -18.23 7.31
CA LEU A 18 -18.43 -17.01 6.64
C LEU A 18 -17.30 -16.09 6.14
N GLU A 19 -16.11 -16.21 6.74
CA GLU A 19 -14.91 -15.47 6.33
C GLU A 19 -14.45 -15.92 4.92
N ASP A 20 -14.50 -17.23 4.66
CA ASP A 20 -14.10 -17.89 3.42
C ASP A 20 -14.81 -17.36 2.16
N PRO A 21 -16.16 -17.33 2.07
CA PRO A 21 -16.85 -16.82 0.89
C PRO A 21 -16.64 -15.32 0.74
N SER A 22 -16.54 -14.56 1.85
CA SER A 22 -16.28 -13.12 1.79
C SER A 22 -14.95 -12.82 1.13
N GLN A 23 -13.89 -13.57 1.47
CA GLN A 23 -12.57 -13.43 0.83
C GLN A 23 -12.60 -13.87 -0.64
N LYS A 24 -13.25 -15.00 -0.95
CA LYS A 24 -13.40 -15.51 -2.33
C LYS A 24 -14.16 -14.53 -3.24
N VAL A 25 -15.22 -13.91 -2.73
CA VAL A 25 -16.00 -12.89 -3.44
C VAL A 25 -15.15 -11.65 -3.67
N ARG A 26 -14.49 -11.10 -2.64
CA ARG A 26 -13.61 -9.93 -2.78
C ARG A 26 -12.48 -10.16 -3.79
N ALA A 27 -11.92 -11.37 -3.84
CA ALA A 27 -10.88 -11.75 -4.79
C ALA A 27 -11.36 -11.76 -6.26
N LYS A 28 -12.67 -11.95 -6.51
CA LYS A 28 -13.26 -11.97 -7.86
C LYS A 28 -14.02 -10.70 -8.24
N GLU A 29 -14.48 -9.94 -7.26
CA GLU A 29 -15.29 -8.74 -7.45
C GLU A 29 -14.50 -7.67 -8.22
N THR A 30 -13.23 -7.47 -7.86
CA THR A 30 -12.39 -6.44 -8.46
C THR A 30 -11.45 -7.01 -9.53
N ARG A 31 -11.43 -6.39 -10.72
CA ARG A 31 -10.49 -6.75 -11.78
C ARG A 31 -9.14 -6.06 -11.55
N LYS A 32 -8.05 -6.72 -11.97
CA LYS A 32 -6.69 -6.16 -11.91
C LYS A 32 -6.64 -4.80 -12.62
N ARG A 33 -6.16 -3.77 -11.91
CA ARG A 33 -5.95 -2.42 -12.44
C ARG A 33 -4.50 -1.99 -12.24
N ALA A 34 -3.74 -1.91 -13.32
CA ALA A 34 -2.37 -1.41 -13.27
C ALA A 34 -2.38 0.11 -12.97
N LEU A 35 -1.51 0.55 -12.05
CA LEU A 35 -1.26 1.95 -11.75
C LEU A 35 -0.53 2.62 -12.93
N SER A 36 0.46 1.93 -13.47
CA SER A 36 1.24 2.39 -14.62
C SER A 36 1.93 1.23 -15.30
N LYS A 37 2.08 1.28 -16.63
CA LYS A 37 2.91 0.35 -17.40
C LYS A 37 4.25 1.01 -17.67
N LEU A 38 5.35 0.38 -17.28
CA LEU A 38 6.70 0.91 -17.37
C LEU A 38 7.64 -0.04 -18.10
N LYS A 39 8.70 0.53 -18.66
CA LYS A 39 9.83 -0.23 -19.22
C LYS A 39 10.84 -0.48 -18.12
N LEU A 40 11.13 -1.75 -17.83
CA LEU A 40 12.23 -2.18 -16.98
C LEU A 40 13.43 -2.48 -17.88
N LYS A 41 14.43 -1.61 -17.79
CA LYS A 41 15.65 -1.64 -18.59
C LYS A 41 16.73 -2.35 -17.79
N LEU A 42 17.18 -3.51 -18.25
CA LEU A 42 18.34 -4.19 -17.68
C LEU A 42 19.62 -3.51 -18.14
N ASN A 43 19.66 -3.13 -19.41
CA ASN A 43 20.69 -2.27 -20.01
C ASN A 43 20.02 -1.38 -21.10
N LYS A 44 20.80 -0.81 -22.03
CA LYS A 44 20.25 0.05 -23.10
C LYS A 44 19.40 -0.72 -24.12
N ASP A 45 19.70 -1.99 -24.34
CA ASP A 45 19.15 -2.79 -25.45
C ASP A 45 18.11 -3.81 -24.98
N ILE A 46 18.31 -4.38 -23.79
CA ILE A 46 17.47 -5.36 -23.11
C ILE A 46 16.48 -4.61 -22.22
N VAL A 47 15.25 -4.55 -22.71
CA VAL A 47 14.13 -3.88 -22.05
C VAL A 47 12.92 -4.79 -22.04
N ILE A 48 12.39 -5.04 -20.85
CA ILE A 48 11.12 -5.75 -20.67
C ILE A 48 10.02 -4.76 -20.27
N SER A 49 8.79 -5.13 -20.55
CA SER A 49 7.62 -4.36 -20.11
C SER A 49 7.08 -4.94 -18.81
N VAL A 50 6.83 -4.07 -17.84
CA VAL A 50 6.25 -4.43 -16.54
C VAL A 50 5.11 -3.50 -16.18
N SER A 51 4.08 -4.06 -15.57
CA SER A 51 2.97 -3.31 -14.98
C SER A 51 3.20 -3.18 -13.48
N ILE A 52 3.02 -1.95 -13.00
CA ILE A 52 3.09 -1.60 -11.58
C ILE A 52 1.66 -1.59 -11.05
N TYR A 53 1.42 -2.34 -10.00
CA TYR A 53 0.15 -2.44 -9.29
C TYR A 53 0.30 -1.83 -7.91
N ASN A 54 -0.77 -1.21 -7.43
CA ASN A 54 -0.87 -0.85 -6.03
C ASN A 54 -1.79 -1.85 -5.32
N LEU A 55 -1.21 -2.78 -4.57
CA LEU A 55 -1.97 -3.75 -3.78
C LEU A 55 -2.54 -3.12 -2.50
N VAL A 56 -1.90 -2.04 -2.01
CA VAL A 56 -2.30 -1.35 -0.78
C VAL A 56 -2.51 0.14 -1.07
N GLN A 57 -3.75 0.56 -1.17
CA GLN A 57 -4.13 1.96 -1.36
C GLN A 57 -4.78 2.48 -0.07
N LYS A 58 -4.29 3.61 0.45
CA LYS A 58 -4.96 4.29 1.56
C LYS A 58 -6.37 4.67 1.15
N ALA A 59 -7.37 4.10 1.83
CA ALA A 59 -8.75 4.53 1.71
C ALA A 59 -8.88 5.93 2.32
N LEU A 60 -9.32 6.89 1.51
CA LEU A 60 -9.54 8.27 1.93
C LEU A 60 -11.04 8.54 1.98
N LYS A 61 -11.44 9.44 2.88
CA LYS A 61 -12.81 9.95 2.90
C LYS A 61 -13.13 10.57 1.54
N PRO A 62 -14.25 10.21 0.90
CA PRO A 62 -14.61 10.80 -0.38
C PRO A 62 -14.72 12.33 -0.22
N PRO A 63 -14.19 13.11 -1.18
CA PRO A 63 -14.29 14.56 -1.11
C PRO A 63 -15.75 14.99 -1.28
N PRO A 64 -16.17 16.09 -0.62
CA PRO A 64 -17.53 16.58 -0.75
C PRO A 64 -17.83 17.04 -2.18
N ILE A 65 -19.06 16.82 -2.62
CA ILE A 65 -19.58 17.30 -3.91
C ILE A 65 -20.41 18.55 -3.65
N LYS A 66 -20.19 19.61 -4.43
CA LYS A 66 -21.00 20.84 -4.33
C LYS A 66 -22.36 20.60 -4.98
N LEU A 67 -23.44 20.92 -4.27
CA LEU A 67 -24.81 20.76 -4.74
C LEU A 67 -25.52 22.12 -4.83
N TYR A 68 -26.50 22.22 -5.73
CA TYR A 68 -27.43 23.35 -5.76
C TYR A 68 -28.47 23.19 -4.64
N ARG A 69 -28.71 24.26 -3.87
CA ARG A 69 -29.50 24.19 -2.62
C ARG A 69 -30.92 23.68 -2.82
N GLU A 70 -31.58 24.06 -3.91
CA GLU A 70 -33.02 23.79 -4.09
C GLU A 70 -33.27 22.44 -4.79
N THR A 71 -32.36 22.02 -5.67
CA THR A 71 -32.52 20.82 -6.51
C THR A 71 -31.64 19.65 -6.08
N ASN A 72 -30.66 19.87 -5.21
CA ASN A 72 -29.62 18.92 -4.83
C ASN A 72 -28.80 18.38 -6.02
N GLU A 73 -28.78 19.07 -7.14
CA GLU A 73 -28.01 18.66 -8.32
C GLU A 73 -26.52 19.04 -8.21
N PRO A 74 -25.58 18.21 -8.71
CA PRO A 74 -24.15 18.51 -8.68
C PRO A 74 -23.75 19.74 -9.49
N VAL A 75 -22.95 20.62 -8.88
CA VAL A 75 -22.45 21.87 -9.49
C VAL A 75 -21.06 21.67 -10.11
N LYS A 76 -20.92 21.99 -11.40
CA LYS A 76 -19.64 21.92 -12.10
C LYS A 76 -18.75 23.14 -11.81
N THR A 77 -17.59 22.93 -11.20
CA THR A 77 -16.59 24.00 -10.98
C THR A 77 -15.69 24.17 -12.22
N LYS A 78 -15.56 25.39 -12.74
CA LYS A 78 -14.62 25.75 -13.82
C LYS A 78 -13.57 26.73 -13.28
N THR A 79 -12.30 26.33 -13.28
CA THR A 79 -11.18 27.18 -12.87
C THR A 79 -10.53 27.80 -14.10
N ARG A 80 -10.31 29.12 -14.07
CA ARG A 80 -9.63 29.86 -15.14
C ARG A 80 -8.49 30.66 -14.54
N THR A 81 -7.33 30.65 -15.19
CA THR A 81 -6.15 31.41 -14.77
C THR A 81 -6.02 32.64 -15.64
N PHE A 82 -5.88 33.80 -15.04
CA PHE A 82 -5.79 35.08 -15.74
C PHE A 82 -4.49 35.80 -15.38
N ASN A 83 -4.04 36.64 -16.30
CA ASN A 83 -2.96 37.57 -16.03
C ASN A 83 -3.51 38.71 -15.16
N THR A 84 -2.81 39.03 -14.06
CA THR A 84 -3.24 40.04 -13.09
C THR A 84 -3.25 41.47 -13.65
N SER A 85 -2.36 41.81 -14.58
CA SER A 85 -2.27 43.17 -15.13
C SER A 85 -3.16 43.37 -16.35
N THR A 86 -3.34 42.34 -17.19
CA THR A 86 -4.13 42.44 -18.42
C THR A 86 -5.54 41.86 -18.31
N GLY A 87 -5.84 41.09 -17.25
CA GLY A 87 -7.10 40.35 -17.10
C GLY A 87 -7.31 39.23 -18.13
N GLY A 88 -6.37 39.05 -19.06
CA GLY A 88 -6.46 38.07 -20.13
C GLY A 88 -6.30 36.64 -19.63
N LEU A 89 -7.07 35.71 -20.20
CA LEU A 89 -6.95 34.28 -19.93
C LEU A 89 -5.57 33.78 -20.37
N LEU A 90 -4.83 33.13 -19.47
CA LEU A 90 -3.55 32.50 -19.81
C LEU A 90 -3.80 31.19 -20.55
N LEU A 91 -3.20 31.06 -21.74
CA LEU A 91 -3.31 29.87 -22.57
C LEU A 91 -2.19 28.86 -22.24
N PRO A 92 -2.40 27.56 -22.47
CA PRO A 92 -1.37 26.56 -22.27
C PRO A 92 -0.07 26.82 -23.08
N SER A 93 -0.19 27.49 -24.24
CA SER A 93 0.93 27.91 -25.10
C SER A 93 1.89 28.90 -24.45
N ASP A 94 1.41 29.65 -23.47
CA ASP A 94 2.18 30.67 -22.76
C ASP A 94 3.11 30.06 -21.69
N THR A 95 3.08 28.72 -21.56
CA THR A 95 3.88 27.96 -20.59
C THR A 95 4.71 26.89 -21.31
N LYS A 96 6.00 26.80 -20.96
CA LYS A 96 6.90 25.74 -21.45
C LYS A 96 7.40 24.89 -20.29
N ARG A 97 7.50 23.57 -20.50
CA ARG A 97 8.16 22.63 -19.58
C ARG A 97 8.95 21.59 -20.38
N SER A 98 10.22 21.38 -20.04
CA SER A 98 11.11 20.37 -20.62
C SER A 98 10.97 19.01 -19.90
N GLN A 99 11.22 17.89 -20.58
CA GLN A 99 10.90 16.53 -20.08
C GLN A 99 11.88 15.44 -20.54
N ILE A 100 12.05 14.42 -19.68
CA ILE A 100 12.70 13.13 -19.97
C ILE A 100 11.79 11.98 -19.53
N TYR A 101 11.89 10.84 -20.21
CA TYR A 101 11.01 9.67 -20.13
C TYR A 101 11.19 8.86 -18.82
N GLY A 102 10.06 8.53 -18.14
CA GLY A 102 10.04 7.64 -16.98
C GLY A 102 10.38 6.19 -17.34
N SER A 103 11.22 5.55 -16.52
CA SER A 103 11.61 4.13 -16.68
C SER A 103 12.12 3.55 -15.37
N LEU A 104 12.09 2.22 -15.26
CA LEU A 104 12.83 1.46 -14.28
C LEU A 104 14.18 1.10 -14.89
N MET A 105 15.28 1.50 -14.25
CA MET A 105 16.63 1.12 -14.69
C MET A 105 17.28 0.24 -13.64
N LEU A 106 17.69 -0.96 -14.03
CA LEU A 106 18.43 -1.86 -13.17
C LEU A 106 19.82 -1.27 -12.88
N MET A 107 20.18 -1.22 -11.60
CA MET A 107 21.50 -0.78 -11.13
C MET A 107 22.37 -1.96 -10.73
N GLY A 108 21.76 -3.03 -10.20
CA GLY A 108 22.47 -4.24 -9.78
C GLY A 108 21.62 -5.11 -8.85
N PHE A 109 22.25 -6.10 -8.23
CA PHE A 109 21.62 -7.01 -7.27
C PHE A 109 22.26 -6.86 -5.90
N LYS A 110 21.46 -6.92 -4.84
CA LYS A 110 21.90 -6.72 -3.47
C LYS A 110 21.23 -7.76 -2.55
N PRO A 111 21.97 -8.45 -1.68
CA PRO A 111 21.44 -9.55 -0.87
C PRO A 111 20.40 -9.06 0.14
N LEU A 112 19.37 -9.88 0.39
CA LEU A 112 18.21 -9.58 1.24
C LEU A 112 18.60 -9.27 2.70
N VAL A 113 19.69 -9.85 3.19
CA VAL A 113 20.22 -9.59 4.55
C VAL A 113 20.61 -8.13 4.79
N MET A 114 20.97 -7.39 3.75
CA MET A 114 21.37 -5.98 3.88
C MET A 114 20.16 -5.04 4.02
N TRP A 115 18.94 -5.56 3.89
CA TRP A 115 17.71 -4.79 3.95
C TRP A 115 17.12 -4.88 5.34
N LYS A 116 17.03 -3.72 6.00
CA LYS A 116 16.48 -3.61 7.34
C LYS A 116 14.97 -3.36 7.25
N LYS A 117 14.17 -4.13 8.02
CA LYS A 117 12.69 -4.02 8.04
C LYS A 117 12.19 -2.61 8.38
N HIS A 118 12.95 -1.82 9.13
CA HIS A 118 12.57 -0.46 9.53
C HIS A 118 12.87 0.61 8.47
N HIS A 119 13.40 0.24 7.30
CA HIS A 119 13.59 1.16 6.18
C HIS A 119 12.30 1.34 5.35
N TYR A 120 11.16 1.55 6.01
CA TYR A 120 9.90 1.82 5.33
C TYR A 120 9.74 3.32 5.09
N LEU A 121 9.64 3.74 3.82
CA LEU A 121 9.38 5.14 3.47
C LEU A 121 7.91 5.40 3.14
N ARG A 122 7.33 4.53 2.32
CA ARG A 122 5.99 4.66 1.73
C ARG A 122 5.51 3.28 1.30
N PRO A 123 4.19 3.07 1.02
CA PRO A 123 3.70 1.75 0.66
C PRO A 123 4.42 1.19 -0.55
N SER A 124 4.83 -0.07 -0.45
CA SER A 124 5.46 -0.82 -1.52
C SER A 124 4.48 -0.99 -2.67
N LEU A 125 4.99 -1.03 -3.89
CA LEU A 125 4.22 -1.36 -5.09
C LEU A 125 4.50 -2.81 -5.47
N PHE A 126 3.69 -3.36 -6.38
CA PHE A 126 3.89 -4.70 -6.90
C PHE A 126 4.19 -4.64 -8.39
N VAL A 127 5.18 -5.40 -8.85
CA VAL A 127 5.62 -5.43 -10.24
C VAL A 127 5.30 -6.79 -10.82
N TYR A 128 4.64 -6.79 -11.97
CA TYR A 128 4.28 -8.01 -12.71
C TYR A 128 4.57 -7.81 -14.21
N PRO A 129 4.97 -8.84 -14.97
CA PRO A 129 5.30 -8.69 -16.38
C PRO A 129 4.08 -8.30 -17.21
N GLU A 130 4.31 -7.50 -18.25
CA GLU A 130 3.27 -7.06 -19.19
C GLU A 130 3.61 -7.52 -20.61
N GLU A 131 3.16 -8.73 -20.94
CA GLU A 131 3.46 -9.39 -22.22
C GLU A 131 2.87 -8.66 -23.43
N SER A 132 1.76 -7.93 -23.25
CA SER A 132 1.06 -7.27 -24.36
C SER A 132 1.87 -6.16 -25.04
N LEU A 133 2.87 -5.60 -24.35
CA LEU A 133 3.69 -4.49 -24.86
C LEU A 133 5.01 -4.97 -25.44
N VAL A 134 5.65 -5.96 -24.81
CA VAL A 134 6.92 -6.53 -25.25
C VAL A 134 6.86 -8.04 -25.04
N ILE A 135 6.81 -8.78 -26.14
CA ILE A 135 6.78 -10.25 -26.15
C ILE A 135 8.12 -10.79 -25.63
N GLY A 136 8.08 -11.82 -24.79
CA GLY A 136 9.22 -12.39 -24.06
C GLY A 136 9.48 -11.74 -22.71
N SER A 137 8.71 -10.71 -22.32
CA SER A 137 8.87 -10.03 -21.02
C SER A 137 8.61 -10.99 -19.86
N SER A 138 7.57 -11.82 -19.98
CA SER A 138 7.18 -12.78 -18.94
C SER A 138 8.29 -13.81 -18.75
N THR A 139 8.85 -14.39 -19.82
CA THR A 139 9.92 -15.39 -19.72
C THR A 139 11.16 -14.84 -19.01
N LEU A 140 11.63 -13.64 -19.37
CA LEU A 140 12.79 -13.02 -18.72
C LEU A 140 12.47 -12.68 -17.26
N PHE A 141 11.26 -12.16 -17.01
CA PHE A 141 10.80 -11.84 -15.66
C PHE A 141 10.74 -13.09 -14.77
N CYS A 142 10.21 -14.21 -15.25
CA CYS A 142 10.19 -15.50 -14.55
C CYS A 142 11.61 -15.93 -14.19
N ALA A 143 12.53 -15.89 -15.16
CA ALA A 143 13.91 -16.29 -14.94
C ALA A 143 14.58 -15.41 -13.88
N LEU A 144 14.32 -14.09 -13.92
CA LEU A 144 14.83 -13.15 -12.93
C LEU A 144 14.25 -13.43 -11.54
N LEU A 145 12.96 -13.74 -11.44
CA LEU A 145 12.29 -14.06 -10.18
C LEU A 145 12.87 -15.33 -9.55
N ILE A 146 12.93 -16.42 -10.31
CA ILE A 146 13.49 -17.71 -9.86
C ILE A 146 14.93 -17.52 -9.38
N LYS A 147 15.77 -16.83 -10.14
CA LYS A 147 17.18 -16.61 -9.77
C LYS A 147 17.37 -15.66 -8.60
N CYS A 148 16.48 -14.69 -8.40
CA CYS A 148 16.51 -13.81 -7.23
C CYS A 148 16.08 -14.55 -5.95
N LEU A 149 15.10 -15.46 -6.05
CA LEU A 149 14.70 -16.33 -4.95
C LEU A 149 15.82 -17.30 -4.57
N GLU A 150 16.37 -18.04 -5.55
CA GLU A 150 17.47 -18.99 -5.32
C GLU A 150 18.71 -18.37 -4.65
N LYS A 151 19.01 -17.11 -4.98
CA LYS A 151 20.20 -16.39 -4.49
C LYS A 151 19.92 -15.47 -3.31
N GLU A 152 18.66 -15.38 -2.86
CA GLU A 152 18.22 -14.43 -1.82
C GLU A 152 18.69 -12.99 -2.07
N VAL A 153 18.54 -12.52 -3.32
CA VAL A 153 18.93 -11.17 -3.74
C VAL A 153 17.74 -10.34 -4.21
N ALA A 154 17.77 -9.05 -3.93
CA ALA A 154 16.84 -8.07 -4.49
C ALA A 154 17.52 -7.27 -5.62
N ALA A 155 16.78 -6.98 -6.68
CA ALA A 155 17.26 -6.11 -7.75
C ALA A 155 17.13 -4.63 -7.34
N LEU A 156 18.24 -3.92 -7.26
CA LEU A 156 18.26 -2.49 -7.01
C LEU A 156 17.99 -1.75 -8.32
N CYS A 157 16.94 -0.95 -8.33
CA CYS A 157 16.50 -0.20 -9.50
C CYS A 157 16.41 1.29 -9.19
N ARG A 158 16.71 2.11 -10.20
CA ARG A 158 16.33 3.52 -10.22
C ARG A 158 14.93 3.63 -10.80
N TYR A 159 13.98 4.06 -9.98
CA TYR A 159 12.57 4.19 -10.31
C TYR A 159 12.19 5.64 -10.61
N THR A 160 11.54 5.84 -11.75
CA THR A 160 10.93 7.11 -12.12
C THR A 160 9.47 6.85 -12.50
N SER A 161 8.55 7.11 -11.57
CA SER A 161 7.12 6.79 -11.67
C SER A 161 6.43 7.49 -12.84
N GLN A 162 6.63 8.80 -12.95
CA GLN A 162 6.03 9.65 -13.96
C GLN A 162 7.04 10.68 -14.44
N ARG A 163 6.69 11.37 -15.53
CA ARG A 163 7.51 12.47 -16.04
C ARG A 163 7.60 13.56 -14.96
N ASN A 164 8.79 14.14 -14.78
CA ASN A 164 9.07 15.26 -13.86
C ASN A 164 9.09 14.92 -12.35
N ILE A 165 9.39 13.67 -12.01
CA ILE A 165 9.61 13.26 -10.61
C ILE A 165 11.08 12.86 -10.45
N PRO A 166 11.77 13.31 -9.39
CA PRO A 166 13.13 12.87 -9.12
C PRO A 166 13.19 11.34 -9.00
N PRO A 167 14.28 10.71 -9.46
CA PRO A 167 14.41 9.26 -9.35
C PRO A 167 14.53 8.84 -7.89
N TYR A 168 13.87 7.73 -7.56
CA TYR A 168 14.02 7.06 -6.26
C TYR A 168 14.79 5.75 -6.45
N PHE A 169 15.64 5.41 -5.49
CA PHE A 169 16.16 4.05 -5.41
C PHE A 169 15.08 3.14 -4.83
N VAL A 170 14.84 2.02 -5.51
CA VAL A 170 13.87 1.02 -5.11
C VAL A 170 14.50 -0.35 -5.15
N ALA A 171 14.09 -1.20 -4.22
CA ALA A 171 14.40 -2.62 -4.25
C ALA A 171 13.25 -3.35 -4.93
N LEU A 172 13.55 -4.21 -5.89
CA LEU A 172 12.63 -5.25 -6.34
C LEU A 172 12.96 -6.50 -5.53
N VAL A 173 12.21 -6.70 -4.45
CA VAL A 173 12.31 -7.87 -3.59
C VAL A 173 11.53 -9.00 -4.26
N PRO A 174 12.15 -10.17 -4.53
CA PRO A 174 11.45 -11.30 -5.12
C PRO A 174 10.38 -11.81 -4.14
N GLN A 175 9.19 -12.09 -4.65
CA GLN A 175 8.04 -12.56 -3.89
C GLN A 175 7.50 -13.82 -4.56
N ASP A 176 7.47 -14.93 -3.83
CA ASP A 176 6.94 -16.20 -4.31
C ASP A 176 5.42 -16.27 -4.13
N GLU A 177 4.77 -17.17 -4.86
CA GLU A 177 3.34 -17.39 -4.75
C GLU A 177 3.00 -18.21 -3.50
N GLU A 178 2.10 -17.68 -2.66
CA GLU A 178 1.54 -18.41 -1.52
C GLU A 178 0.04 -18.54 -1.67
N LEU A 179 -0.43 -19.79 -1.60
CA LEU A 179 -1.84 -20.16 -1.58
C LEU A 179 -2.20 -20.63 -0.18
N ASP A 180 -3.32 -20.16 0.34
CA ASP A 180 -3.87 -20.65 1.61
C ASP A 180 -4.48 -22.05 1.45
N ASP A 181 -4.87 -22.68 2.56
CA ASP A 181 -5.52 -24.00 2.61
C ASP A 181 -6.77 -24.08 1.71
N GLN A 182 -7.42 -22.95 1.46
CA GLN A 182 -8.60 -22.82 0.60
C GLN A 182 -8.29 -22.54 -0.88
N LYS A 183 -7.01 -22.66 -1.27
CA LYS A 183 -6.48 -22.26 -2.58
C LYS A 183 -6.73 -20.79 -2.92
N ILE A 184 -6.88 -19.93 -1.90
CA ILE A 184 -6.94 -18.49 -2.09
C ILE A 184 -5.52 -17.97 -2.23
N GLN A 185 -5.25 -17.20 -3.28
CA GLN A 185 -3.95 -16.55 -3.46
C GLN A 185 -3.80 -15.44 -2.41
N VAL A 186 -2.96 -15.67 -1.41
CA VAL A 186 -2.64 -14.70 -0.35
C VAL A 186 -1.52 -13.78 -0.82
N THR A 187 -0.46 -14.36 -1.37
CA THR A 187 0.73 -13.65 -1.84
C THR A 187 0.92 -13.92 -3.34
N PRO A 188 0.83 -12.91 -4.22
CA PRO A 188 0.99 -13.11 -5.66
C PRO A 188 2.48 -13.25 -6.07
N PRO A 189 2.81 -14.01 -7.13
CA PRO A 189 4.19 -14.15 -7.61
C PRO A 189 4.65 -12.90 -8.36
N GLY A 190 5.80 -12.34 -8.00
CA GLY A 190 6.35 -11.17 -8.68
C GLY A 190 7.45 -10.47 -7.89
N PHE A 191 7.59 -9.16 -8.09
CA PHE A 191 8.49 -8.36 -7.26
C PHE A 191 7.73 -7.33 -6.44
N GLN A 192 8.02 -7.29 -5.15
CA GLN A 192 7.62 -6.19 -4.30
C GLN A 192 8.61 -5.03 -4.49
N LEU A 193 8.14 -3.91 -5.00
CA LEU A 193 8.89 -2.67 -5.16
C LEU A 193 8.89 -1.90 -3.84
N VAL A 194 9.98 -2.01 -3.10
CA VAL A 194 10.19 -1.37 -1.81
C VAL A 194 10.97 -0.08 -2.01
N PHE A 195 10.44 1.04 -1.52
CA PHE A 195 11.12 2.33 -1.59
C PHE A 195 12.18 2.44 -0.50
N LEU A 196 13.40 2.78 -0.90
CA LEU A 196 14.50 2.99 0.04
C LEU A 196 14.47 4.40 0.62
N PRO A 197 14.38 4.56 1.95
CA PRO A 197 14.66 5.83 2.61
C PRO A 197 16.18 6.11 2.61
N PHE A 198 16.53 7.39 2.67
CA PHE A 198 17.81 7.78 3.25
C PHE A 198 17.71 7.66 4.78
N GLN A 199 18.77 7.10 5.37
CA GLN A 199 18.91 6.61 6.75
C GLN A 199 17.96 7.21 7.80
N VAL A 200 17.22 6.35 8.51
CA VAL A 200 16.91 6.50 9.95
C VAL A 200 16.83 5.09 10.57
N ASP A 201 17.39 4.93 11.76
CA ASP A 201 17.60 3.67 12.47
C ASP A 201 16.75 3.58 13.77
N LYS A 202 16.33 2.35 14.08
CA LYS A 202 15.97 1.74 15.39
C LYS A 202 14.60 2.04 16.06
N MET A 203 13.78 0.99 16.14
CA MET A 203 13.05 0.57 17.35
C MET A 203 12.69 -0.93 17.20
N LYS A 204 13.39 -1.81 17.92
CA LYS A 204 13.21 -3.28 17.81
C LYS A 204 13.10 -4.02 19.14
N ALA A 205 13.17 -3.33 20.29
CA ALA A 205 13.26 -3.97 21.60
C ALA A 205 11.94 -4.00 22.40
N ILE A 206 10.84 -3.45 21.88
CA ILE A 206 9.55 -3.32 22.62
C ILE A 206 8.49 -4.33 22.14
N VAL A 207 8.72 -5.02 21.01
CA VAL A 207 7.67 -5.73 20.25
C VAL A 207 7.42 -7.17 20.73
N GLU A 208 8.33 -7.79 21.49
CA GLU A 208 8.25 -9.24 21.77
C GLU A 208 7.21 -9.66 22.83
N LYS A 209 6.75 -8.75 23.71
CA LYS A 209 5.74 -9.07 24.75
C LYS A 209 4.28 -8.77 24.35
N LEU A 210 4.04 -8.13 23.21
CA LEU A 210 2.71 -7.75 22.70
C LEU A 210 2.36 -8.45 21.38
N SER A 211 2.92 -9.65 21.15
CA SER A 211 2.68 -10.40 19.93
C SER A 211 1.26 -10.96 19.88
N PHE A 212 0.56 -10.64 18.81
CA PHE A 212 -0.68 -11.30 18.39
C PHE A 212 -0.53 -11.65 16.91
N THR A 213 -1.29 -12.64 16.45
CA THR A 213 -1.31 -13.01 15.03
C THR A 213 -2.00 -11.88 14.25
N TYR A 214 -1.20 -11.00 13.67
CA TYR A 214 -1.70 -9.89 12.86
C TYR A 214 -2.12 -10.39 11.49
N ARG A 215 -3.37 -10.11 11.10
CA ARG A 215 -3.81 -10.18 9.70
C ARG A 215 -4.07 -8.76 9.20
N SER A 216 -3.80 -8.52 7.93
CA SER A 216 -3.92 -7.18 7.31
C SER A 216 -5.37 -6.69 7.22
N ASP A 217 -6.34 -7.58 7.28
CA ASP A 217 -7.79 -7.34 7.25
C ASP A 217 -8.44 -7.25 8.63
N SER A 218 -7.67 -7.38 9.71
CA SER A 218 -8.20 -7.42 11.09
C SER A 218 -8.75 -6.09 11.59
N PHE A 219 -8.37 -4.97 10.98
CA PHE A 219 -8.71 -3.64 11.45
C PHE A 219 -9.38 -2.82 10.35
N GLU A 220 -10.59 -2.36 10.63
CA GLU A 220 -11.29 -1.39 9.78
C GLU A 220 -10.94 0.04 10.20
N ASN A 221 -11.11 0.99 9.27
CA ASN A 221 -10.86 2.40 9.55
C ASN A 221 -12.09 3.04 10.23
N PRO A 222 -12.05 3.39 11.53
CA PRO A 222 -13.23 3.87 12.27
C PRO A 222 -13.79 5.17 11.69
N MET A 223 -12.92 6.07 11.23
CA MET A 223 -13.34 7.35 10.63
C MET A 223 -14.12 7.15 9.33
N LEU A 224 -13.75 6.15 8.53
CA LEU A 224 -14.49 5.82 7.32
C LEU A 224 -15.79 5.10 7.64
N GLN A 225 -15.76 4.16 8.58
CA GLN A 225 -16.96 3.44 9.02
C GLN A 225 -18.01 4.42 9.52
N GLN A 226 -17.65 5.30 10.47
CA GLN A 226 -18.59 6.31 10.98
C GLN A 226 -19.09 7.23 9.87
N HIS A 227 -18.24 7.61 8.92
CA HIS A 227 -18.66 8.46 7.81
C HIS A 227 -19.74 7.80 6.93
N PHE A 228 -19.55 6.53 6.55
CA PHE A 228 -20.52 5.81 5.72
C PHE A 228 -21.79 5.44 6.48
N ARG A 229 -21.71 5.09 7.78
CA ARG A 229 -22.89 4.88 8.63
C ARG A 229 -23.74 6.14 8.76
N ASN A 230 -23.10 7.30 8.92
CA ASN A 230 -23.82 8.58 8.93
C ASN A 230 -24.50 8.86 7.58
N LEU A 231 -23.84 8.56 6.46
CA LEU A 231 -24.42 8.73 5.12
C LEU A 231 -25.58 7.77 4.85
N GLU A 232 -25.46 6.52 5.29
CA GLU A 232 -26.51 5.50 5.20
C GLU A 232 -27.74 5.92 6.00
N ALA A 233 -27.56 6.38 7.24
CA ALA A 233 -28.64 6.90 8.06
C ALA A 233 -29.34 8.11 7.43
N LEU A 234 -28.57 9.07 6.90
CA LEU A 234 -29.12 10.23 6.19
C LEU A 234 -29.82 9.87 4.88
N ALA A 235 -29.35 8.85 4.16
CA ALA A 235 -29.94 8.41 2.89
C ALA A 235 -31.23 7.59 3.10
N LEU A 236 -31.37 6.94 4.25
CA LEU A 236 -32.54 6.15 4.63
C LEU A 236 -33.49 6.89 5.58
N ASP A 237 -33.26 8.19 5.83
CA ASP A 237 -34.02 9.04 6.77
C ASP A 237 -34.14 8.45 8.19
N LEU A 238 -33.09 7.79 8.67
CA LEU A 238 -33.02 7.28 10.05
C LEU A 238 -32.74 8.43 11.03
N MET A 239 -33.38 8.40 12.20
CA MET A 239 -33.23 9.45 13.23
C MET A 239 -31.83 9.51 13.83
N GLU A 240 -31.18 8.36 13.99
CA GLU A 240 -29.85 8.26 14.59
C GLU A 240 -28.96 7.32 13.78
N PRO A 241 -27.70 7.69 13.53
CA PRO A 241 -26.75 6.82 12.86
C PRO A 241 -26.24 5.72 13.79
N GLU A 242 -26.00 4.54 13.24
CA GLU A 242 -25.30 3.47 13.94
C GLU A 242 -23.87 3.93 14.32
N GLN A 243 -23.49 3.75 15.58
CA GLN A 243 -22.14 4.08 16.05
C GLN A 243 -21.17 2.96 15.68
N ALA A 244 -20.13 3.30 14.92
CA ALA A 244 -19.09 2.36 14.58
C ALA A 244 -18.22 2.06 15.80
N VAL A 245 -18.01 0.76 16.09
CA VAL A 245 -17.10 0.32 17.16
C VAL A 245 -15.66 0.51 16.70
N ASP A 246 -14.87 1.24 17.48
CA ASP A 246 -13.45 1.47 17.17
C ASP A 246 -12.60 0.24 17.57
N LEU A 247 -12.23 -0.56 16.57
CA LEU A 247 -11.37 -1.73 16.74
C LEU A 247 -9.88 -1.39 16.90
N THR A 248 -9.49 -0.12 16.71
CA THR A 248 -8.09 0.35 16.83
C THR A 248 -7.72 0.69 18.26
N LEU A 249 -8.71 0.91 19.13
CA LEU A 249 -8.48 1.12 20.55
C LEU A 249 -7.97 -0.18 21.19
N PRO A 250 -6.85 -0.13 21.94
CA PRO A 250 -6.36 -1.29 22.65
C PRO A 250 -7.41 -1.81 23.63
N LYS A 251 -7.53 -3.14 23.74
CA LYS A 251 -8.41 -3.78 24.74
C LYS A 251 -7.76 -3.71 26.13
N VAL A 252 -7.73 -2.51 26.71
CA VAL A 252 -6.97 -2.17 27.94
C VAL A 252 -7.27 -3.14 29.08
N GLU A 253 -8.52 -3.48 29.33
CA GLU A 253 -8.91 -4.41 30.40
C GLU A 253 -8.33 -5.81 30.19
N ALA A 254 -8.40 -6.33 28.96
CA ALA A 254 -7.83 -7.62 28.60
C ALA A 254 -6.29 -7.61 28.66
N MET A 255 -5.67 -6.50 28.28
CA MET A 255 -4.21 -6.31 28.38
C MET A 255 -3.75 -6.25 29.82
N ASN A 256 -4.41 -5.48 30.68
CA ASN A 256 -4.07 -5.35 32.10
C ASN A 256 -4.26 -6.69 32.82
N LYS A 257 -5.34 -7.42 32.53
CA LYS A 257 -5.55 -8.78 33.05
C LYS A 257 -4.46 -9.75 32.62
N ARG A 258 -3.94 -9.62 31.40
CA ARG A 258 -2.89 -10.49 30.85
C ARG A 258 -1.49 -10.13 31.34
N LEU A 259 -1.23 -8.85 31.58
CA LEU A 259 0.06 -8.35 32.03
C LEU A 259 0.24 -8.48 33.56
N GLY A 260 -0.84 -8.50 34.34
CA GLY A 260 -0.80 -8.81 35.77
C GLY A 260 0.23 -7.97 36.54
N SER A 261 1.09 -8.62 37.33
CA SER A 261 2.16 -7.96 38.11
C SER A 261 3.35 -7.48 37.29
N LEU A 262 3.51 -7.93 36.03
CA LEU A 262 4.68 -7.60 35.21
C LEU A 262 4.79 -6.10 34.89
N VAL A 263 3.66 -5.39 34.90
CA VAL A 263 3.63 -3.94 34.69
C VAL A 263 4.24 -3.22 35.90
N ASP A 264 3.93 -3.69 37.10
CA ASP A 264 4.38 -3.05 38.33
C ASP A 264 5.84 -3.42 38.64
N GLU A 265 6.24 -4.67 38.38
CA GLU A 265 7.65 -5.10 38.40
C GLU A 265 8.53 -4.27 37.43
N PHE A 266 8.01 -3.98 36.22
CA PHE A 266 8.73 -3.15 35.26
C PHE A 266 8.77 -1.68 35.69
N LYS A 267 7.70 -1.17 36.31
CA LYS A 267 7.69 0.21 36.83
C LYS A 267 8.70 0.40 37.95
N GLU A 268 8.81 -0.55 38.87
CA GLU A 268 9.80 -0.50 39.97
C GLU A 268 11.25 -0.57 39.47
N LEU A 269 11.51 -1.29 38.38
CA LEU A 269 12.84 -1.41 37.78
C LEU A 269 13.28 -0.17 36.98
N VAL A 270 12.35 0.61 36.44
CA VAL A 270 12.64 1.67 35.46
C VAL A 270 12.35 3.07 36.00
N TYR A 271 11.30 3.24 36.81
CA TYR A 271 10.88 4.55 37.29
C TYR A 271 11.28 4.75 38.76
N PRO A 272 12.04 5.82 39.07
CA PRO A 272 12.23 6.24 40.45
C PRO A 272 10.88 6.54 41.14
N PRO A 273 10.76 6.36 42.46
CA PRO A 273 9.50 6.52 43.20
C PRO A 273 8.89 7.93 43.10
N ASP A 274 9.71 8.95 42.83
CA ASP A 274 9.27 10.35 42.65
C ASP A 274 9.01 10.73 41.18
N TYR A 275 9.00 9.76 40.26
CA TYR A 275 8.78 10.03 38.84
C TYR A 275 7.31 10.32 38.56
N ASN A 276 7.01 11.52 38.07
CA ASN A 276 5.67 11.88 37.60
C ASN A 276 5.55 11.66 36.08
N PRO A 277 4.95 10.55 35.60
CA PRO A 277 4.85 10.24 34.18
C PRO A 277 3.92 11.18 33.39
N GLU A 278 3.03 11.91 34.06
CA GLU A 278 2.07 12.83 33.43
C GLU A 278 2.46 14.32 33.58
N GLY A 279 3.58 14.59 34.24
CA GLY A 279 4.12 15.93 34.40
C GLY A 279 4.55 16.51 33.05
N LYS A 280 3.74 17.39 32.46
CA LYS A 280 4.15 18.19 31.31
C LYS A 280 5.45 18.93 31.67
N VAL A 281 6.53 18.63 30.96
CA VAL A 281 7.74 19.44 31.01
C VAL A 281 7.38 20.80 30.42
N THR A 282 7.09 21.78 31.28
CA THR A 282 7.00 23.19 30.88
C THR A 282 8.38 23.63 30.41
N LYS A 283 8.54 23.72 29.09
CA LYS A 283 9.57 24.54 28.45
C LYS A 283 8.95 25.87 28.05
#